data_AF-A0A6I0F6T4-F1
#
_entry.id   AF-A0A6I0F6T4-F1
#
_cell.length_a   1.000
_cell.length_b   1.000
_cell.length_c   1.000
_cell.angle_alpha   90.00
_cell.angle_beta   90.00
_cell.angle_gamma   90.00
#
_symmetry.space_group_name_H-M   'P 1'
#
loop_
_entity.id
_entity.type
_entity.pdbx_description
1 polymer ?
#
loop_
_entity_poly.entity_id
_entity_poly.type
_entity_poly.pdbx_seq_one_letter_code
_entity_poly.pdbx_strand_id
1 'polypeptide(L)'
;MAFLNGAPRALWIQHSCIAGASLWFRGNPPFNSETRHMFFVLGRLNNDDVVMVNATSQVSKRLHHLGERIRRFNLTAQDVSVRLTPGTHNFIKKDTVIDCSMPFLLNPKDLMEGDEFALFDEPPAPPFFEPLLKAWAASPFTRPAHLEQVRPQWVEHGIIF
;
A
#
# COMPACT_ATOMS: atom_id res chain seq x y z
N MET A 1 -17.62 -9.90 -24.75
CA MET A 1 -18.33 -8.72 -24.18
C MET A 1 -17.48 -7.49 -24.44
N ALA A 2 -17.93 -6.59 -25.31
CA ALA A 2 -17.27 -5.31 -25.57
C ALA A 2 -17.88 -4.26 -24.65
N PHE A 3 -17.07 -3.61 -23.81
CA PHE A 3 -17.50 -2.53 -22.94
C PHE A 3 -17.29 -1.18 -23.64
N LEU A 4 -18.36 -0.42 -23.78
CA LEU A 4 -18.34 1.01 -24.15
C LEU A 4 -18.06 1.84 -22.89
N ASN A 5 -17.17 2.83 -23.03
CA ASN A 5 -16.91 3.92 -22.08
C ASN A 5 -16.50 3.48 -20.66
N GLY A 6 -15.20 3.33 -20.38
CA GLY A 6 -14.45 3.51 -19.10
C GLY A 6 -15.07 3.25 -17.70
N ALA A 7 -16.36 3.49 -17.50
CA ALA A 7 -17.16 3.32 -16.29
C ALA A 7 -17.12 1.92 -15.64
N PRO A 8 -17.09 0.78 -16.36
CA PRO A 8 -17.02 -0.53 -15.69
C PRO A 8 -15.74 -0.70 -14.89
N ARG A 9 -14.61 -0.23 -15.44
CA ARG A 9 -13.30 -0.30 -14.77
C ARG A 9 -13.18 0.73 -13.66
N ALA A 10 -13.65 1.96 -13.90
CA ALA A 10 -13.62 3.05 -12.93
C ALA A 10 -14.38 2.69 -11.64
N LEU A 11 -15.64 2.25 -11.80
CA LEU A 11 -16.48 1.83 -10.68
C LEU A 11 -15.88 0.63 -9.95
N TRP A 12 -15.39 -0.35 -10.69
CA TRP A 12 -14.78 -1.52 -10.09
C TRP A 12 -13.54 -1.16 -9.25
N ILE A 13 -12.64 -0.31 -9.76
CA ILE A 13 -11.48 0.18 -9.01
C ILE A 13 -11.92 0.95 -7.76
N GLN A 14 -12.90 1.86 -7.90
CA GLN A 14 -13.40 2.67 -6.79
C GLN A 14 -14.00 1.82 -5.66
N HIS A 15 -14.71 0.74 -5.99
CA HIS A 15 -15.28 -0.18 -5.01
C HIS A 15 -14.28 -1.21 -4.47
N SER A 16 -13.19 -1.47 -5.20
CA SER A 16 -12.22 -2.51 -4.84
C SER A 16 -11.03 -1.98 -4.02
N CYS A 17 -10.67 -0.70 -4.16
CA CYS A 17 -9.53 -0.10 -3.46
C CYS A 17 -9.92 0.43 -2.07
N ILE A 18 -10.44 -0.44 -1.22
CA ILE A 18 -10.83 -0.13 0.16
C ILE A 18 -9.75 -0.56 1.17
N ALA A 19 -9.84 -0.09 2.41
CA ALA A 19 -8.97 -0.54 3.49
C ALA A 19 -8.95 -2.09 3.57
N GLY A 20 -7.76 -2.68 3.65
CA GLY A 20 -7.60 -4.14 3.67
C GLY A 20 -7.49 -4.80 2.30
N ALA A 21 -7.72 -4.07 1.20
CA ALA A 21 -7.52 -4.63 -0.13
C ALA A 21 -6.02 -4.86 -0.43
N SER A 22 -5.75 -5.92 -1.20
CA SER A 22 -4.43 -6.24 -1.73
C SER A 22 -4.53 -6.44 -3.24
N LEU A 23 -3.59 -5.87 -3.98
CA LEU A 23 -3.68 -5.82 -5.42
C LEU A 23 -2.33 -5.91 -6.12
N TRP A 24 -2.36 -6.45 -7.33
CA TRP A 24 -1.31 -6.35 -8.33
C TRP A 24 -1.57 -5.13 -9.19
N PHE A 25 -0.58 -4.25 -9.33
CA PHE A 25 -0.69 -3.06 -10.17
C PHE A 25 0.59 -2.79 -10.98
N ARG A 26 0.41 -2.43 -12.24
CA ARG A 26 1.44 -1.82 -13.08
C ARG A 26 0.87 -0.52 -13.65
N GLY A 27 1.52 0.60 -13.36
CA GLY A 27 1.11 1.92 -13.83
C GLY A 27 2.11 2.98 -13.38
N ASN A 28 2.07 4.13 -14.05
CA ASN A 28 2.86 5.30 -13.68
C ASN A 28 1.94 6.53 -13.66
N PRO A 29 1.64 7.10 -12.48
CA PRO A 29 2.18 6.78 -11.14
C PRO A 29 1.76 5.40 -10.60
N PRO A 30 2.43 4.84 -9.56
CA PRO A 30 3.39 5.52 -8.68
C PRO A 30 4.83 5.55 -9.22
N PHE A 31 5.21 4.65 -10.12
CA PHE A 31 6.52 4.67 -10.76
C PHE A 31 6.53 3.83 -12.04
N ASN A 32 7.34 4.25 -13.01
CA ASN A 32 7.51 3.50 -14.25
C ASN A 32 8.18 2.14 -14.00
N SER A 33 7.52 1.05 -14.37
CA SER A 33 8.04 -0.30 -14.27
C SER A 33 7.39 -1.22 -15.30
N GLU A 34 8.18 -2.12 -15.88
CA GLU A 34 7.67 -3.13 -16.82
C GLU A 34 6.97 -4.30 -16.12
N THR A 35 7.18 -4.46 -14.80
CA THR A 35 6.61 -5.54 -14.00
C THR A 35 5.46 -5.02 -13.13
N ARG A 36 4.45 -5.86 -12.89
CA ARG A 36 3.44 -5.58 -11.87
C ARG A 36 4.01 -5.70 -10.46
N HIS A 37 3.53 -4.87 -9.54
CA HIS A 37 3.94 -4.82 -8.14
C HIS A 37 2.78 -5.16 -7.22
N MET A 38 3.12 -5.68 -6.05
CA MET A 38 2.16 -5.97 -4.98
C MET A 38 1.95 -4.71 -4.14
N PHE A 39 0.69 -4.32 -3.98
CA PHE A 39 0.27 -3.21 -3.14
C PHE A 39 -0.75 -3.65 -2.09
N PHE A 40 -0.70 -2.96 -0.96
CA PHE A 40 -1.63 -3.10 0.16
C PHE A 40 -2.30 -1.76 0.40
N VAL A 41 -3.62 -1.73 0.38
CA VAL A 41 -4.42 -0.52 0.57
C VAL A 41 -4.56 -0.27 2.07
N LEU A 42 -3.99 0.83 2.53
CA LEU A 42 -4.12 1.30 3.91
C LEU A 42 -5.42 2.05 4.12
N GLY A 43 -6.10 2.51 3.08
CA GLY A 43 -7.40 3.18 3.19
C GLY A 43 -7.58 4.24 2.12
N ARG A 44 -8.65 5.01 2.24
CA ARG A 44 -8.97 6.11 1.33
C ARG A 44 -9.04 7.44 2.06
N LEU A 45 -8.69 8.51 1.36
CA LEU A 45 -8.86 9.88 1.84
C LEU A 45 -10.18 10.46 1.29
N ASN A 46 -10.64 11.56 1.89
CA ASN A 46 -11.90 12.22 1.52
C ASN A 46 -11.91 12.78 0.09
N ASN A 47 -10.73 12.99 -0.51
CA ASN A 47 -10.57 13.41 -1.91
C ASN A 47 -10.48 12.22 -2.88
N ASP A 48 -10.92 11.04 -2.45
CA ASP A 48 -10.87 9.76 -3.17
C ASP A 48 -9.48 9.16 -3.40
N ASP A 49 -8.40 9.81 -2.95
CA ASP A 49 -7.05 9.26 -3.04
C ASP A 49 -6.95 7.95 -2.24
N VAL A 50 -6.38 6.93 -2.88
CA VAL A 50 -6.11 5.63 -2.28
C VAL A 50 -4.70 5.65 -1.68
N VAL A 51 -4.61 5.39 -0.38
CA VAL A 51 -3.36 5.26 0.36
C VAL A 51 -2.86 3.83 0.22
N MET A 52 -1.72 3.61 -0.44
CA MET A 52 -1.18 2.28 -0.68
C MET A 52 0.31 2.19 -0.37
N VAL A 53 0.75 1.03 0.12
CA VAL A 53 2.17 0.69 0.29
C VAL A 53 2.54 -0.47 -0.61
N ASN A 54 3.76 -0.47 -1.15
CA ASN A 54 4.22 -1.52 -2.05
C ASN A 54 5.19 -2.49 -1.37
N ALA A 55 5.06 -3.78 -1.69
CA ALA A 55 6.05 -4.79 -1.34
C ALA A 55 7.17 -4.84 -2.38
N THR A 56 8.41 -5.09 -1.93
CA THR A 56 9.55 -5.36 -2.80
C THR A 56 10.47 -6.43 -2.24
N SER A 57 11.02 -7.27 -3.11
CA SER A 57 12.07 -8.23 -2.75
C SER A 57 13.48 -7.60 -2.72
N GLN A 58 13.63 -6.33 -3.06
CA GLN A 58 14.92 -5.61 -2.99
C GLN A 58 15.21 -5.13 -1.56
N VAL A 59 15.20 -6.05 -0.60
CA VAL A 59 15.21 -5.75 0.85
C VAL A 59 16.40 -4.89 1.26
N SER A 60 17.64 -5.33 0.99
CA SER A 60 18.84 -4.61 1.42
C SER A 60 18.91 -3.20 0.83
N LYS A 61 18.61 -3.05 -0.46
CA LYS A 61 18.61 -1.74 -1.14
C LYS A 61 17.54 -0.81 -0.56
N ARG A 62 16.33 -1.32 -0.35
CA ARG A 62 15.22 -0.53 0.19
C ARG A 62 15.49 -0.08 1.62
N LEU A 63 15.95 -0.99 2.49
CA LEU A 63 16.27 -0.67 3.89
C LEU A 63 17.45 0.31 3.99
N HIS A 64 18.46 0.18 3.13
CA HIS A 64 19.58 1.12 3.09
C HIS A 64 19.11 2.54 2.72
N HIS A 65 18.38 2.71 1.62
CA HIS A 65 17.86 4.02 1.22
C HIS A 65 16.90 4.62 2.25
N LEU A 66 16.05 3.78 2.85
CA LEU A 66 15.13 4.21 3.89
C LEU A 66 15.88 4.72 5.12
N GLY A 67 16.90 3.98 5.57
CA GLY A 67 17.77 4.37 6.68
C GLY A 67 18.44 5.71 6.46
N GLU A 68 19.02 5.93 5.28
CA GLU A 68 19.62 7.23 4.93
C GLU A 68 18.60 8.37 4.98
N ARG A 69 17.39 8.13 4.49
CA ARG A 69 16.31 9.14 4.44
C ARG A 69 15.80 9.54 5.83
N ILE A 70 15.73 8.60 6.77
CA ILE A 70 15.14 8.85 8.11
C ILE A 70 16.15 9.09 9.22
N ARG A 71 17.46 8.96 8.94
CA ARG A 71 18.55 9.07 9.93
C ARG A 71 18.44 10.32 10.83
N ARG A 72 17.97 11.44 10.29
CA ARG A 72 17.84 12.72 11.02
C ARG A 72 16.70 12.76 12.05
N PHE A 73 15.81 11.76 12.05
CA PHE A 73 14.64 11.70 12.92
C PHE A 73 14.81 10.75 14.12
N ASN A 74 16.02 10.24 14.35
CA ASN A 74 16.30 9.25 15.40
C ASN A 74 15.43 7.98 15.29
N LEU A 75 15.16 7.55 14.05
CA LEU A 75 14.42 6.35 13.70
C LEU A 75 15.30 5.41 12.89
N THR A 76 14.98 4.13 12.94
CA THR A 76 15.58 3.07 12.13
C THR A 76 14.64 2.67 11.00
N ALA A 77 15.17 2.02 9.96
CA ALA A 77 14.35 1.56 8.84
C ALA A 77 13.25 0.58 9.29
N GLN A 78 13.45 -0.14 10.39
CA GLN A 78 12.50 -1.10 10.93
C GLN A 78 11.30 -0.43 11.61
N ASP A 79 11.44 0.81 12.07
CA ASP A 79 10.34 1.54 12.73
C ASP A 79 9.25 1.96 11.73
N VAL A 80 9.60 2.05 10.44
CA VAL A 80 8.74 2.58 9.38
C VAL A 80 8.63 1.64 8.18
N SER A 81 9.01 0.36 8.35
CA SER A 81 8.83 -0.69 7.35
C SER A 81 8.48 -2.02 8.00
N VAL A 82 7.87 -2.92 7.23
CA VAL A 82 7.55 -4.27 7.66
C VAL A 82 8.26 -5.27 6.77
N ARG A 83 8.99 -6.20 7.39
CA ARG A 83 9.68 -7.29 6.68
C ARG A 83 8.86 -8.57 6.77
N LEU A 84 8.68 -9.23 5.63
CA LEU A 84 7.98 -10.49 5.50
C LEU A 84 8.96 -11.57 5.03
N THR A 85 9.16 -12.57 5.87
CA THR A 85 10.00 -13.74 5.57
C THR A 85 9.28 -14.66 4.57
N PRO A 86 10.00 -15.36 3.66
CA PRO A 86 9.39 -16.34 2.77
C PRO A 86 8.49 -17.33 3.51
N GLY A 87 7.32 -17.62 2.96
CA GLY A 87 6.40 -18.63 3.51
C GLY A 87 5.56 -18.16 4.71
N THR A 88 5.78 -16.95 5.23
CA THR A 88 4.90 -16.37 6.28
C THR A 88 3.47 -16.14 5.77
N HIS A 89 3.33 -15.92 4.47
CA HIS A 89 2.06 -15.74 3.77
C HIS A 89 2.15 -16.43 2.40
N ASN A 90 1.05 -17.00 1.90
CA ASN A 90 1.02 -17.75 0.63
C ASN A 90 1.53 -16.93 -0.57
N PHE A 91 1.32 -15.61 -0.55
CA PHE A 91 1.77 -14.70 -1.60
C PHE A 91 3.22 -14.23 -1.47
N ILE A 92 3.93 -14.56 -0.38
CA ILE A 92 5.32 -14.15 -0.11
C ILE A 92 6.29 -15.32 -0.36
N LYS A 93 6.86 -15.35 -1.57
CA LYS A 93 7.82 -16.38 -2.01
C LYS A 93 9.29 -16.03 -1.76
N LYS A 94 9.59 -14.76 -1.47
CA LYS A 94 10.93 -14.23 -1.26
C LYS A 94 10.92 -13.30 -0.06
N ASP A 95 12.09 -13.09 0.52
CA ASP A 95 12.25 -12.09 1.57
C ASP A 95 11.83 -10.73 1.00
N THR A 96 10.90 -10.08 1.69
CA THR A 96 10.15 -8.94 1.18
C THR A 96 10.11 -7.86 2.24
N VAL A 97 10.18 -6.60 1.82
CA VAL A 97 9.98 -5.45 2.69
C VAL A 97 8.89 -4.56 2.11
N ILE A 98 8.07 -4.00 3.00
CA ILE A 98 7.04 -3.02 2.70
C ILE A 98 7.47 -1.70 3.36
N ASP A 99 7.81 -0.71 2.53
CA ASP A 99 8.17 0.64 2.98
C ASP A 99 6.88 1.41 3.29
N CYS A 100 6.62 1.65 4.57
CA CYS A 100 5.43 2.37 5.05
C CYS A 100 5.73 3.85 5.32
N SER A 101 6.97 4.29 5.12
CA SER A 101 7.38 5.64 5.51
C SER A 101 6.75 6.73 4.64
N MET A 102 6.49 6.43 3.37
CA MET A 102 5.83 7.33 2.43
C MET A 102 4.90 6.50 1.53
N PRO A 103 3.67 6.22 1.99
CA PRO A 103 2.68 5.56 1.15
C PRO A 103 2.41 6.36 -0.12
N PHE A 104 2.07 5.64 -1.18
CA PHE A 104 1.60 6.24 -2.42
C PHE A 104 0.16 6.71 -2.23
N LEU A 105 -0.12 7.88 -2.80
CA LEU A 105 -1.47 8.44 -2.90
C LEU A 105 -1.82 8.46 -4.38
N LEU A 106 -2.70 7.55 -4.79
CA LEU A 106 -3.15 7.45 -6.17
C LEU A 106 -4.62 7.81 -6.23
N ASN A 107 -4.97 8.74 -7.10
CA ASN A 107 -6.36 9.06 -7.36
C ASN A 107 -6.99 7.99 -8.28
N PRO A 108 -8.32 7.96 -8.45
CA PRO A 108 -8.97 7.01 -9.33
C PRO A 108 -8.48 7.05 -10.79
N LYS A 109 -8.10 8.23 -11.30
CA LYS A 109 -7.57 8.39 -12.66
C LYS A 109 -6.24 7.68 -12.83
N ASP A 110 -5.32 7.85 -11.88
CA ASP A 110 -4.01 7.18 -11.88
C ASP A 110 -4.16 5.64 -11.93
N LEU A 111 -5.10 5.09 -11.16
CA LEU A 111 -5.38 3.66 -11.12
C LEU A 111 -6.04 3.15 -12.41
N MET A 112 -6.86 3.98 -13.07
CA MET A 112 -7.48 3.65 -14.36
C MET A 112 -6.47 3.65 -15.51
N GLU A 113 -5.53 4.59 -15.50
CA GLU A 113 -4.49 4.73 -16.52
C GLU A 113 -3.38 3.68 -16.39
N GLY A 114 -3.34 2.91 -15.30
CA GLY A 114 -2.42 1.79 -15.15
C GLY A 114 -2.66 0.67 -16.18
N ASP A 115 -1.57 0.10 -16.70
CA ASP A 115 -1.60 -0.99 -17.67
C ASP A 115 -2.25 -2.25 -17.10
N GLU A 116 -1.99 -2.56 -15.83
CA GLU A 116 -2.49 -3.77 -15.17
C GLU A 116 -3.05 -3.44 -13.79
N PHE A 117 -4.20 -4.03 -13.47
CA PHE A 117 -4.81 -4.00 -12.16
C PHE A 117 -5.51 -5.35 -11.92
N ALA A 118 -5.20 -6.02 -10.82
CA ALA A 118 -5.90 -7.22 -10.37
C ALA A 118 -5.91 -7.31 -8.85
N LEU A 119 -7.04 -7.68 -8.25
CA LEU A 119 -7.08 -7.98 -6.81
C LEU A 119 -6.40 -9.32 -6.51
N PHE A 120 -6.00 -9.50 -5.26
CA PHE A 120 -5.57 -10.81 -4.78
C PHE A 120 -6.78 -11.72 -4.66
N ASP A 121 -6.63 -12.97 -5.11
CA ASP A 121 -7.66 -14.00 -4.94
C ASP A 121 -7.91 -14.28 -3.45
N GLU A 122 -6.84 -14.28 -2.66
CA GLU A 122 -6.85 -14.45 -1.20
C GLU A 122 -6.10 -13.28 -0.55
N PRO A 123 -6.80 -12.16 -0.22
CA PRO A 123 -6.18 -11.07 0.51
C PRO A 123 -5.84 -11.50 1.96
N PRO A 124 -4.77 -10.96 2.57
CA PRO A 124 -4.46 -11.22 3.96
C PRO A 124 -5.57 -10.69 4.88
N ALA A 125 -5.78 -11.36 6.01
CA ALA A 125 -6.75 -10.96 7.02
C ALA A 125 -6.39 -9.60 7.66
N PRO A 126 -7.35 -8.85 8.22
CA PRO A 126 -7.09 -7.52 8.78
C PRO A 126 -5.88 -7.40 9.73
N PRO A 127 -5.60 -8.36 10.64
CA PRO A 127 -4.42 -8.28 11.53
C PRO A 127 -3.07 -8.13 10.80
N PHE A 128 -2.98 -8.53 9.53
CA PHE A 128 -1.79 -8.29 8.70
C PHE A 128 -1.47 -6.80 8.52
N PHE A 129 -2.50 -5.95 8.48
CA PHE A 129 -2.35 -4.51 8.19
C PHE A 129 -1.96 -3.70 9.42
N GLU A 130 -2.23 -4.19 10.63
CA GLU A 130 -1.87 -3.51 11.87
C GLU A 130 -0.39 -3.07 11.93
N PRO A 131 0.62 -3.94 11.67
CA PRO A 131 2.00 -3.50 11.64
C PRO A 131 2.31 -2.50 10.51
N LEU A 132 1.60 -2.56 9.37
CA LEU A 132 1.77 -1.58 8.28
C LEU A 132 1.28 -0.19 8.70
N LEU A 133 0.12 -0.14 9.35
CA LEU A 133 -0.51 1.08 9.84
C LEU A 133 0.31 1.73 10.96
N LYS A 134 0.82 0.92 11.89
CA LYS A 134 1.74 1.37 12.96
C LYS A 134 3.05 1.92 12.38
N ALA A 135 3.64 1.22 11.41
CA ALA A 135 4.85 1.68 10.73
C ALA A 135 4.63 2.99 9.95
N TRP A 136 3.45 3.14 9.33
CA TRP A 136 3.08 4.40 8.68
C TRP A 136 2.88 5.53 9.70
N ALA A 137 2.19 5.28 10.81
CA ALA A 137 1.98 6.27 11.86
C ALA A 137 3.29 6.72 12.54
N ALA A 138 4.27 5.82 12.66
CA ALA A 138 5.61 6.15 13.18
C ALA A 138 6.47 6.99 12.22
N SER A 139 6.08 7.10 10.95
CA SER A 139 6.88 7.80 9.95
C SER A 139 6.89 9.32 10.15
N PRO A 140 8.07 9.96 10.09
CA PRO A 140 8.18 11.41 10.19
C PRO A 140 7.65 12.15 8.95
N PHE A 141 7.34 11.43 7.87
CA PHE A 141 6.77 12.00 6.65
C PHE A 141 5.25 11.91 6.61
N THR A 142 4.64 11.25 7.59
CA THR A 142 3.20 11.07 7.65
C THR A 142 2.51 12.36 8.03
N ARG A 143 1.43 12.67 7.30
CA ARG A 143 0.55 13.80 7.63
C ARG A 143 -0.50 13.31 8.64
N PRO A 144 -0.59 13.90 9.84
CA PRO A 144 -1.57 13.49 10.85
C PRO A 144 -3.01 13.46 10.33
N ALA A 145 -3.39 14.45 9.50
CA ALA A 145 -4.72 14.51 8.88
C ALA A 145 -5.06 13.31 7.99
N HIS A 146 -4.07 12.64 7.38
CA HIS A 146 -4.32 11.42 6.62
C HIS A 146 -4.63 10.24 7.54
N LEU A 147 -3.92 10.12 8.68
CA LEU A 147 -4.19 9.09 9.68
C LEU A 147 -5.59 9.26 10.28
N GLU A 148 -5.99 10.50 10.58
CA GLU A 148 -7.32 10.80 11.11
C GLU A 148 -8.45 10.37 10.17
N GLN A 149 -8.25 10.50 8.85
CA GLN A 149 -9.23 10.05 7.84
C GLN A 149 -9.24 8.54 7.66
N VAL A 150 -8.09 7.88 7.79
CA VAL A 150 -7.97 6.43 7.59
C VAL A 150 -8.36 5.63 8.83
N ARG A 151 -8.10 6.13 10.05
CA ARG A 151 -8.37 5.41 11.32
C ARG A 151 -9.80 4.85 11.43
N PRO A 152 -10.88 5.61 11.13
CA PRO A 152 -12.24 5.09 11.21
C PRO A 152 -12.49 3.84 10.34
N GLN A 153 -11.80 3.73 9.19
CA GLN A 153 -11.90 2.58 8.28
C GLN A 153 -11.27 1.30 8.85
N TRP A 154 -10.45 1.42 9.90
CA TRP A 154 -9.84 0.26 10.57
C TRP A 154 -10.49 -0.08 11.90
N VAL A 155 -11.21 0.86 12.49
CA VAL A 155 -12.02 0.62 13.70
C VAL A 155 -13.09 -0.44 13.43
N GLU A 156 -13.70 -0.44 12.24
CA GLU A 156 -14.65 -1.49 11.83
C GLU A 156 -14.04 -2.89 11.75
N HIS A 157 -12.71 -2.96 11.62
CA HIS A 157 -11.93 -4.19 11.64
C HIS A 157 -11.32 -4.50 13.02
N GLY A 158 -11.62 -3.71 14.05
CA GLY A 158 -11.08 -3.86 15.40
C GLY A 158 -9.62 -3.42 15.55
N ILE A 159 -9.07 -2.66 14.60
CA ILE A 159 -7.67 -2.23 14.59
C ILE A 159 -7.56 -0.76 15.01
N ILE A 160 -6.69 -0.49 15.99
CA ILE A 160 -6.39 0.85 16.51
C ILE A 160 -4.88 1.05 16.44
N PHE A 161 -4.43 2.16 15.85
CA PHE A 161 -3.01 2.47 15.58
C PHE A 161 -2.72 3.97 15.64
#